data_AF-A0A0G4MT98-F1
#
_entry.id   AF-A0A0G4MT98-F1
#
_cell.length_a   1.000
_cell.length_b   1.000
_cell.length_c   1.000
_cell.angle_alpha   90.00
_cell.angle_beta   90.00
_cell.angle_gamma   90.00
#
_symmetry.space_group_name_H-M   'P 1'
#
loop_
_entity.id
_entity.type
_entity.pdbx_description
1 polymer ?
#
loop_
_entity_poly.entity_id
_entity_poly.type
_entity_poly.pdbx_seq_one_letter_code
_entity_poly.pdbx_strand_id
1 'polypeptide(L)'
;IASTIVGKSGRAYVQGDVLQRHREDPTTLSVFKAESGNESFILKRVPRPFYDLSLRLAAEFTGSRRLRIHVNYNLEEGILVYPYFRGTLLTLI
;
A
#
# COMPACT_ATOMS: atom_id res chain seq x y z
N ILE A 1 11.55 -15.27 -5.57
CA ILE A 1 11.61 -15.08 -4.09
C ILE A 1 10.61 -13.98 -3.77
N ALA A 2 9.59 -14.25 -2.97
CA ALA A 2 8.64 -13.23 -2.53
C ALA A 2 9.28 -12.37 -1.45
N SER A 3 9.20 -11.05 -1.57
CA SER A 3 9.67 -10.13 -0.53
C SER A 3 8.63 -10.04 0.59
N THR A 4 9.07 -10.04 1.85
CA THR A 4 8.18 -9.85 2.99
C THR A 4 8.41 -8.48 3.58
N ILE A 5 7.36 -7.67 3.65
CA ILE A 5 7.38 -6.33 4.25
C ILE A 5 6.77 -6.40 5.64
N VAL A 6 7.42 -5.82 6.64
CA VAL A 6 6.85 -5.68 7.98
C VAL A 6 6.34 -4.26 8.15
N GLY A 7 5.03 -4.11 8.37
CA GLY A 7 4.44 -2.81 8.68
C GLY A 7 4.74 -2.36 10.11
N LYS A 8 4.52 -1.06 10.41
CA LYS A 8 4.72 -0.47 11.73
C LYS A 8 3.98 -1.21 12.84
N SER A 9 2.83 -1.82 12.54
CA SER A 9 2.08 -2.61 13.52
C SER A 9 2.73 -3.96 13.86
N GLY A 10 3.88 -4.32 13.26
CA GLY A 10 4.48 -5.66 13.34
C GLY A 10 3.85 -6.70 12.42
N ARG A 11 2.81 -6.34 11.66
CA ARG A 11 2.16 -7.24 10.69
C ARG A 11 3.08 -7.45 9.49
N ALA A 12 3.29 -8.70 9.11
CA ALA A 12 4.04 -9.09 7.92
C ALA A 12 3.11 -9.22 6.69
N TYR A 13 3.59 -8.76 5.55
CA TYR A 13 2.89 -8.80 4.25
C TYR A 13 3.80 -9.47 3.23
N VAL A 14 3.35 -10.59 2.67
CA VAL A 14 4.07 -11.32 1.63
C VAL A 14 3.69 -10.73 0.28
N GLN A 15 4.66 -10.07 -0.37
CA GLN A 15 4.47 -9.47 -1.68
C GLN A 15 4.21 -10.54 -2.74
N GLY A 16 3.16 -10.33 -3.54
CA GLY A 16 2.77 -11.19 -4.65
C GLY A 16 2.74 -10.42 -5.97
N ASP A 17 1.61 -10.53 -6.67
CA ASP A 17 1.46 -10.04 -8.05
C ASP A 17 1.64 -8.52 -8.18
N VAL A 18 2.20 -8.09 -9.32
CA VAL A 18 2.21 -6.67 -9.72
C VAL A 18 0.82 -6.31 -10.22
N LEU A 19 0.15 -5.37 -9.55
CA LEU A 19 -1.16 -4.87 -9.96
C LEU A 19 -1.05 -3.71 -10.95
N GLN A 20 -0.04 -2.87 -10.76
CA GLN A 20 0.25 -1.78 -11.68
C GLN A 20 1.75 -1.60 -11.78
N ARG A 21 2.27 -1.77 -13.00
CA ARG A 21 3.69 -1.52 -13.29
C ARG A 21 3.91 -0.03 -13.51
N HIS A 22 4.84 0.56 -12.77
CA HIS A 22 5.24 1.95 -13.01
C HIS A 22 6.04 2.03 -14.32
N ARG A 23 5.77 3.04 -15.16
CA ARG A 23 6.34 3.12 -16.52
C ARG A 23 7.84 3.44 -16.51
N GLU A 24 8.23 4.43 -15.72
CA GLU A 24 9.59 4.98 -15.71
C GLU A 24 10.49 4.30 -14.67
N ASP A 25 9.88 3.75 -13.63
CA ASP A 25 10.58 3.11 -12.50
C ASP A 25 9.80 1.86 -12.04
N PRO A 26 9.78 0.81 -12.88
CA PRO A 26 9.03 -0.41 -12.59
C PRO A 26 9.60 -1.20 -11.42
N THR A 27 10.87 -1.00 -11.07
CA THR A 27 11.56 -1.77 -10.02
C THR A 27 11.26 -1.23 -8.63
N THR A 28 11.05 0.08 -8.47
CA THR A 28 10.82 0.66 -7.14
C THR A 28 9.42 1.19 -6.91
N LEU A 29 8.72 1.72 -7.94
CA LEU A 29 7.44 2.44 -7.78
C LEU A 29 6.20 1.67 -8.26
N SER A 30 6.36 0.40 -8.64
CA SER A 30 5.22 -0.45 -8.99
C SER A 30 4.32 -0.71 -7.78
N VAL A 31 3.05 -0.97 -8.06
CA VAL A 31 2.04 -1.33 -7.05
C VAL A 31 1.89 -2.84 -7.04
N PHE A 32 2.02 -3.43 -5.85
CA PHE A 32 1.95 -4.86 -5.66
C PHE A 32 0.72 -5.25 -4.83
N LYS A 33 0.16 -6.41 -5.13
CA LYS A 33 -0.71 -7.13 -4.21
C LYS A 33 0.17 -7.81 -3.16
N ALA A 34 -0.32 -7.93 -1.94
CA ALA A 34 0.32 -8.72 -0.90
C ALA A 34 -0.72 -9.47 -0.07
N GLU A 35 -0.30 -10.54 0.58
CA GLU A 35 -1.14 -11.32 1.48
C GLU A 35 -0.63 -11.20 2.92
N SER A 36 -1.56 -11.13 3.88
CA SER A 36 -1.25 -11.21 5.31
C SER A 36 -2.36 -11.98 6.02
N GLY A 37 -2.08 -13.21 6.44
CA GLY A 37 -3.12 -14.14 6.88
C GLY A 37 -4.07 -14.47 5.74
N ASN A 38 -5.37 -14.29 5.97
CA ASN A 38 -6.44 -14.55 4.98
C ASN A 38 -6.91 -13.27 4.26
N GLU A 39 -6.18 -12.16 4.41
CA GLU A 39 -6.54 -10.86 3.86
C GLU A 39 -5.51 -10.41 2.82
N SER A 40 -6.01 -9.80 1.75
CA SER A 40 -5.18 -9.19 0.71
C SER A 40 -5.02 -7.68 0.92
N PHE A 41 -3.84 -7.18 0.58
CA PHE A 41 -3.44 -5.78 0.71
C PHE A 41 -2.76 -5.27 -0.56
N ILE A 42 -2.62 -3.95 -0.61
CA ILE A 42 -1.83 -3.23 -1.60
C ILE A 42 -0.56 -2.72 -0.92
N LEU A 43 0.59 -2.99 -1.52
CA LEU A 43 1.85 -2.35 -1.19
C LEU A 43 2.14 -1.28 -2.23
N LYS A 44 2.22 -0.03 -1.79
CA LYS A 44 2.55 1.10 -2.64
C LYS A 44 3.78 1.80 -2.08
N ARG A 45 4.93 1.61 -2.74
CA ARG A 45 6.12 2.42 -2.48
C ARG A 45 5.94 3.79 -3.12
N VAL A 46 6.32 4.84 -2.39
CA VAL A 46 6.22 6.22 -2.89
C VAL A 46 7.49 7.00 -2.56
N PRO A 47 7.86 8.01 -3.36
CA PRO A 47 8.97 8.89 -3.02
C PRO A 47 8.77 9.58 -1.67
N ARG A 48 9.86 9.90 -0.99
CA ARG A 48 9.86 10.37 0.40
C ARG A 48 8.91 11.55 0.68
N PRO A 49 8.85 12.61 -0.16
CA PRO A 49 7.93 13.73 0.08
C PRO A 49 6.46 13.30 0.12
N PHE A 50 6.06 12.34 -0.72
CA PHE A 50 4.70 11.82 -0.76
C PHE A 50 4.41 10.88 0.41
N TYR A 51 5.42 10.11 0.84
CA TYR A 51 5.31 9.28 2.03
C TYR A 51 5.04 10.14 3.28
N ASP A 52 5.86 11.17 3.50
CA ASP A 52 5.74 12.06 4.66
C ASP A 52 4.44 12.88 4.62
N LEU A 53 3.98 13.31 3.44
CA LEU A 53 2.66 13.92 3.27
C LEU A 53 1.55 12.93 3.64
N SER A 54 1.63 11.69 3.16
CA SER A 54 0.61 10.66 3.44
C SER A 54 0.49 10.34 4.93
N LEU A 55 1.61 10.28 5.65
CA LEU A 55 1.60 10.11 7.11
C LEU A 55 0.94 11.28 7.83
N ARG A 56 1.23 12.52 7.41
CA ARG A 56 0.60 13.73 7.98
C ARG A 56 -0.91 13.74 7.74
N LEU A 57 -1.35 13.47 6.52
CA LEU A 57 -2.77 13.37 6.19
C LEU A 57 -3.46 12.26 6.98
N ALA A 58 -2.79 11.11 7.16
CA ALA A 58 -3.36 10.03 7.97
C ALA A 58 -3.57 10.44 9.43
N ALA A 59 -2.63 11.19 10.01
CA ALA A 59 -2.78 11.74 11.35
C ALA A 59 -3.91 12.77 11.44
N GLU A 60 -3.97 13.72 10.50
CA GLU A 60 -4.99 14.77 10.43
C GLU A 60 -6.42 14.21 10.27
N PHE A 61 -6.58 13.19 9.43
CA PHE A 61 -7.87 12.59 9.11
C PHE A 61 -8.14 11.28 9.86
N THR A 62 -7.49 11.08 11.02
CA THR A 62 -7.68 9.89 11.85
C THR A 62 -9.17 9.66 12.12
N GLY A 63 -9.68 8.48 11.79
CA GLY A 63 -11.09 8.10 12.01
C GLY A 63 -12.07 8.54 10.92
N SER A 64 -11.62 9.25 9.88
CA SER A 64 -12.46 9.56 8.71
C SER A 64 -12.88 8.27 7.99
N ARG A 65 -14.19 8.06 7.83
CA ARG A 65 -14.75 6.93 7.07
C ARG A 65 -14.92 7.23 5.57
N ARG A 66 -14.69 8.49 5.17
CA ARG A 66 -14.93 8.96 3.80
C ARG A 66 -13.67 8.99 2.95
N LEU A 67 -12.49 9.00 3.58
CA LEU A 67 -11.21 9.03 2.89
C LEU A 67 -10.53 7.67 2.99
N ARG A 68 -10.00 7.19 1.86
CA ARG A 68 -9.20 5.97 1.84
C ARG A 68 -7.78 6.30 2.25
N ILE A 69 -7.47 6.03 3.51
CA ILE A 69 -6.15 6.22 4.11
C ILE A 69 -5.46 4.85 4.20
N HIS A 70 -4.13 4.85 4.20
CA HIS A 70 -3.37 3.62 4.42
C HIS A 70 -3.66 3.07 5.83
N VAL A 71 -3.79 1.75 5.94
CA VAL A 71 -4.07 1.06 7.21
C VAL A 71 -2.79 0.70 7.96
N ASN A 72 -1.66 0.74 7.28
CA ASN A 72 -0.34 0.49 7.83
C ASN A 72 0.73 1.12 6.92
N TYR A 73 1.98 1.09 7.36
CA TYR A 73 3.11 1.59 6.58
C TYR A 73 4.43 0.95 7.03
N ASN A 74 5.44 0.95 6.17
CA ASN A 74 6.82 0.58 6.49
C ASN A 74 7.73 1.81 6.25
N LEU A 75 8.47 2.20 7.28
CA LEU A 75 9.29 3.41 7.28
C LEU A 75 10.59 3.23 6.49
N GLU A 76 11.24 2.08 6.60
CA GLU A 76 12.54 1.81 5.99
C GLU A 76 12.46 1.84 4.46
N GLU A 77 11.41 1.25 3.91
CA GLU A 77 11.21 1.14 2.47
C GLU A 77 10.30 2.23 1.91
N GLY A 78 9.64 3.02 2.75
CA GLY A 78 8.71 4.07 2.32
C GLY A 78 7.44 3.50 1.66
N ILE A 79 6.91 2.41 2.23
CA ILE A 79 5.74 1.70 1.70
C ILE A 79 4.49 2.08 2.50
N LEU A 80 3.42 2.40 1.79
CA LEU A 80 2.08 2.59 2.33
C LEU A 80 1.24 1.35 2.03
N VAL A 81 0.52 0.85 3.04
CA VAL A 81 -0.31 -0.36 2.93
C VAL A 81 -1.78 0.01 2.91
N TYR A 82 -2.51 -0.45 1.89
CA TYR A 82 -3.96 -0.22 1.77
C TYR A 82 -4.73 -1.55 1.70
N PRO A 83 -6.02 -1.57 2.08
CA PRO A 83 -6.87 -2.71 1.81
C PRO A 83 -6.93 -3.00 0.30
N TYR A 84 -6.93 -4.28 -0.09
CA TYR A 84 -7.17 -4.68 -1.47
C TYR A 84 -8.67 -4.75 -1.75
N PHE A 85 -9.07 -4.31 -2.95
CA PHE A 85 -10.41 -4.56 -3.48
C PHE A 85 -10.24 -5.21 -4.85
N ARG A 86 -10.96 -6.30 -5.10
CA ARG A 86 -10.82 -7.10 -6.32
C ARG A 86 -11.22 -6.33 -7.59
N GLY A 87 -12.15 -5.40 -7.49
CA GLY A 87 -12.66 -4.63 -8.62
C GLY A 87 -12.73 -3.14 -8.31
N THR A 88 -12.97 -2.36 -9.34
CA THR A 88 -13.25 -0.93 -9.24
C THR A 88 -14.68 -0.67 -9.68
N LEU A 89 -15.24 0.50 -9.37
CA LEU A 89 -16.56 0.87 -9.89
C LEU A 89 -16.59 0.88 -11.43
N LEU A 90 -15.45 1.17 -12.07
CA LEU A 90 -15.30 1.13 -13.54
C LEU A 90 -15.51 -0.26 -14.13
N THR A 91 -15.30 -1.34 -13.37
CA THR A 91 -15.56 -2.70 -13.87
C THR A 91 -17.03 -3.10 -13.80
N LEU A 92 -17.91 -2.24 -13.28
CA LEU A 92 -19.33 -2.51 -13.07
C LEU A 92 -20.25 -1.74 -14.05
N ILE A 93 -19.68 -0.95 -14.95
CA ILE A 93 -20.36 -0.21 -16.02
C ILE A 93 -19.82 -0.65 -17.38
#